data_AF-A0A5C8PSJ5-F1
#
_entry.id   AF-A0A5C8PSJ5-F1
#
_cell.length_a   1.000
_cell.length_b   1.000
_cell.length_c   1.000
_cell.angle_alpha   90.00
_cell.angle_beta   90.00
_cell.angle_gamma   90.00
#
_symmetry.space_group_name_H-M   'P 1'
#
loop_
_entity.id
_entity.type
_entity.pdbx_description
1 polymer ?
#
loop_
_entity_poly.entity_id
_entity_poly.type
_entity_poly.pdbx_seq_one_letter_code
_entity_poly.pdbx_strand_id
1 'polypeptide(L)'
;MHPDTRHHASRLDEEFQCDVLEIRYDVTKMAGYVFMADDTYCNADGVIDFFVRLDPAVRYIYTFMGDNEDTYYVKLAGSAWASYRPPHRLTRLSTVPGR
;
A
#
# COMPACT_ATOMS: atom_id res chain seq x y z
N MET A 1 -29.39 4.69 15.36
CA MET A 1 -29.18 3.73 14.26
C MET A 1 -27.89 4.10 13.56
N HIS A 2 -26.77 3.50 13.98
CA HIS A 2 -25.54 3.50 13.18
C HIS A 2 -25.64 2.27 12.27
N PRO A 3 -25.47 2.37 10.95
CA PRO A 3 -25.33 1.19 10.13
C PRO A 3 -24.00 0.54 10.51
N ASP A 4 -24.14 -0.63 11.12
CA ASP A 4 -23.08 -1.57 11.45
C ASP A 4 -22.55 -2.12 10.13
N THR A 5 -21.71 -1.35 9.44
CA THR A 5 -20.99 -1.81 8.25
C THR A 5 -19.95 -2.79 8.73
N ARG A 6 -20.35 -4.04 8.92
CA ARG A 6 -19.42 -5.15 9.11
C ARG A 6 -18.54 -5.18 7.86
N HIS A 7 -17.32 -4.65 7.97
CA HIS A 7 -16.26 -4.92 7.02
C HIS A 7 -16.06 -6.44 7.06
N HIS A 8 -16.71 -7.15 6.14
CA HIS A 8 -16.38 -8.54 5.92
C HIS A 8 -14.98 -8.54 5.34
N ALA A 9 -14.01 -9.01 6.14
CA ALA A 9 -12.62 -9.13 5.72
C ALA A 9 -12.59 -9.78 4.34
N SER A 10 -12.12 -9.03 3.36
CA SER A 10 -11.98 -9.52 2.00
C SER A 10 -10.90 -10.60 1.99
N ARG A 11 -10.89 -11.47 0.98
CA ARG A 11 -9.79 -12.43 0.79
C ARG A 11 -8.42 -11.72 0.67
N LEU A 12 -8.41 -10.47 0.21
CA LEU A 12 -7.21 -9.65 0.13
C LEU A 12 -6.78 -9.15 1.51
N ASP A 13 -7.72 -8.89 2.42
CA ASP A 13 -7.41 -8.45 3.78
C ASP A 13 -6.69 -9.56 4.56
N GLU A 14 -7.08 -10.82 4.34
CA GLU A 14 -6.40 -11.99 4.90
C GLU A 14 -5.00 -12.18 4.30
N GLU A 15 -4.87 -12.06 2.97
CA GLU A 15 -3.60 -12.25 2.28
C GLU A 15 -2.59 -11.12 2.59
N PHE A 16 -3.06 -9.87 2.60
CA PHE A 16 -2.21 -8.70 2.82
C PHE A 16 -2.09 -8.35 4.30
N GLN A 17 -2.91 -8.92 5.18
CA GLN A 17 -2.95 -8.61 6.61
C GLN A 17 -3.16 -7.12 6.91
N CYS A 18 -3.93 -6.44 6.06
CA CYS A 18 -4.31 -5.03 6.16
C CYS A 18 -5.71 -4.82 5.60
N ASP A 19 -6.36 -3.71 5.95
CA ASP A 19 -7.67 -3.36 5.40
C ASP A 19 -7.51 -2.77 4.00
N VAL A 20 -7.68 -3.59 2.97
CA VAL A 20 -7.49 -3.18 1.57
C VAL A 20 -8.76 -2.49 1.07
N LEU A 21 -8.61 -1.23 0.65
CA LEU A 21 -9.69 -0.43 0.06
C LEU A 21 -9.73 -0.58 -1.46
N GLU A 22 -8.58 -0.56 -2.11
CA GLU A 22 -8.47 -0.62 -3.56
C GLU A 22 -7.13 -1.21 -4.02
N ILE A 23 -7.16 -1.95 -5.13
CA ILE A 23 -5.96 -2.39 -5.85
C ILE A 23 -6.04 -1.86 -7.29
N ARG A 24 -4.94 -1.26 -7.77
CA ARG A 24 -4.76 -0.87 -9.18
C ARG A 24 -3.51 -1.51 -9.76
N TYR A 25 -3.52 -1.71 -11.08
CA TYR A 25 -2.35 -2.17 -11.82
C TYR A 25 -2.17 -1.35 -13.11
N ASP A 26 -0.99 -0.77 -13.29
CA ASP A 26 -0.57 -0.12 -14.53
C ASP A 26 0.34 -1.08 -15.30
N VAL A 27 -0.23 -1.75 -16.31
CA VAL A 27 0.45 -2.72 -17.18
C VAL A 27 1.61 -2.09 -17.96
N THR A 28 1.54 -0.78 -18.26
CA THR A 28 2.55 -0.09 -19.06
C THR A 28 3.78 0.20 -18.20
N LYS A 29 3.57 0.55 -16.93
CA LYS A 29 4.64 0.80 -15.96
C LYS A 29 5.09 -0.45 -15.21
N MET A 30 4.37 -1.56 -15.36
CA MET A 30 4.56 -2.79 -14.57
C MET A 30 4.50 -2.46 -13.08
N ALA A 31 3.48 -1.70 -12.68
CA ALA A 31 3.37 -1.11 -11.36
C ALA A 31 2.03 -1.45 -10.69
N GLY A 32 2.11 -2.07 -9.51
CA GLY A 32 0.99 -2.30 -8.61
C GLY A 32 0.78 -1.14 -7.63
N TYR A 33 -0.46 -0.87 -7.28
CA TYR A 33 -0.84 0.14 -6.30
C TYR A 33 -1.86 -0.46 -5.33
N VAL A 34 -1.59 -0.34 -4.03
CA VAL A 34 -2.46 -0.81 -2.94
C VAL A 34 -2.85 0.38 -2.09
N PHE A 35 -4.16 0.62 -1.98
CA PHE A 35 -4.72 1.65 -1.11
C PHE A 35 -5.34 0.96 0.10
N MET A 36 -4.88 1.31 1.30
CA MET A 36 -5.32 0.73 2.56
C MET A 36 -5.92 1.78 3.48
N ALA A 37 -6.71 1.34 4.46
CA ALA A 37 -7.25 2.22 5.49
C ALA A 37 -6.13 2.85 6.32
N ASP A 38 -6.42 4.03 6.88
CA ASP A 38 -5.49 4.72 7.77
C ASP A 38 -5.09 3.83 8.97
N ASP A 39 -3.85 4.01 9.46
CA ASP A 39 -3.28 3.28 10.59
C ASP A 39 -3.15 1.75 10.42
N THR A 40 -3.24 1.24 9.18
CA THR A 40 -2.97 -0.17 8.84
C THR A 40 -1.67 -0.33 8.06
N TYR A 41 -1.08 -1.53 8.13
CA TYR A 41 0.14 -1.87 7.40
C TYR A 41 0.00 -3.23 6.75
N CYS A 42 0.31 -3.32 5.46
CA CYS A 42 0.26 -4.60 4.76
C CYS A 42 1.54 -5.42 5.00
N ASN A 43 1.37 -6.73 5.02
CA ASN A 43 2.45 -7.70 4.94
C ASN A 43 3.09 -7.63 3.54
N ALA A 44 4.39 -7.32 3.52
CA ALA A 44 5.17 -7.19 2.30
C ALA A 44 5.10 -8.44 1.40
N ASP A 45 5.22 -9.64 1.99
CA ASP A 45 5.27 -10.89 1.23
C ASP A 45 3.92 -11.16 0.56
N GLY A 46 2.81 -10.95 1.27
CA GLY A 46 1.46 -11.12 0.73
C GLY A 46 1.17 -10.19 -0.44
N VAL A 47 1.57 -8.92 -0.33
CA VAL A 47 1.44 -7.94 -1.40
C VAL A 47 2.31 -8.30 -2.60
N ILE A 48 3.59 -8.64 -2.38
CA ILE A 48 4.53 -8.99 -3.43
C ILE A 48 4.06 -10.25 -4.19
N ASP A 49 3.70 -11.30 -3.46
CA ASP A 49 3.26 -12.56 -4.06
C ASP A 49 2.00 -12.38 -4.91
N PHE A 50 1.06 -11.57 -4.45
CA PHE A 50 -0.13 -11.24 -5.24
C PHE A 50 0.22 -10.62 -6.59
N PHE A 51 1.03 -9.58 -6.62
CA PHE A 51 1.40 -8.92 -7.87
C PHE A 51 2.30 -9.77 -8.76
N VAL A 52 3.19 -10.59 -8.17
CA VAL A 52 4.02 -11.53 -8.93
C VAL A 52 3.16 -12.62 -9.59
N ARG A 53 2.12 -13.12 -8.90
CA ARG A 53 1.16 -14.07 -9.49
C ARG A 53 0.29 -13.42 -10.57
N LEU A 54 -0.07 -12.15 -10.39
CA LEU A 54 -0.84 -11.39 -11.38
C LEU A 54 -0.02 -11.13 -12.65
N ASP A 55 1.22 -10.68 -12.49
CA ASP A 55 2.16 -10.40 -13.56
C ASP A 55 3.61 -10.67 -13.11
N PRO A 56 4.26 -11.74 -13.59
CA PRO A 56 5.65 -12.05 -13.25
C PRO A 56 6.65 -10.94 -13.64
N ALA A 57 6.28 -10.05 -14.57
CA ALA A 57 7.08 -8.93 -15.01
C ALA A 57 6.91 -7.66 -14.18
N VAL A 58 6.02 -7.66 -13.15
CA VAL A 58 5.86 -6.52 -12.23
C VAL A 58 7.21 -6.05 -11.71
N ARG A 59 7.42 -4.73 -11.69
CA ARG A 59 8.67 -4.08 -11.28
C ARG A 59 8.54 -3.24 -10.03
N TYR A 60 7.37 -2.62 -9.85
CA TYR A 60 7.13 -1.69 -8.76
C TYR A 60 5.81 -2.03 -8.08
N ILE A 61 5.77 -1.84 -6.77
CA ILE A 61 4.55 -1.94 -5.99
C ILE A 61 4.54 -0.77 -5.01
N TYR A 62 3.47 0.00 -5.02
CA TYR A 62 3.30 1.17 -4.16
C TYR A 62 2.15 0.92 -3.18
N THR A 63 2.35 1.23 -1.91
CA THR A 63 1.32 1.18 -0.88
C THR A 63 0.98 2.59 -0.40
N PHE A 64 -0.30 2.84 -0.14
CA PHE A 64 -0.83 4.13 0.29
C PHE A 64 -1.74 3.95 1.50
N MET A 65 -1.48 4.69 2.58
CA MET A 65 -2.39 4.87 3.71
C MET A 65 -3.22 6.13 3.46
N GLY A 66 -4.49 5.96 3.10
CA GLY A 66 -5.31 7.07 2.61
C GLY A 66 -4.69 7.72 1.37
N ASP A 67 -4.44 9.03 1.42
CA ASP A 67 -3.80 9.80 0.35
C ASP A 67 -2.25 9.84 0.44
N ASN A 68 -1.66 9.18 1.44
CA ASN A 68 -0.22 9.25 1.71
C ASN A 68 0.49 7.99 1.24
N GLU A 69 1.53 8.14 0.43
CA GLU A 69 2.44 7.04 0.09
C GLU A 69 3.14 6.55 1.37
N ASP A 70 3.08 5.24 1.61
CA ASP A 70 3.61 4.59 2.82
C ASP A 70 4.93 3.88 2.54
N THR A 71 4.88 2.88 1.67
CA THR A 71 6.03 2.03 1.32
C THR A 71 5.97 1.75 -0.18
N TYR A 72 7.12 1.64 -0.83
CA TYR A 72 7.19 1.08 -2.17
C TYR A 72 8.26 0.01 -2.28
N TYR A 73 7.94 -1.03 -3.05
CA TYR A 73 8.80 -2.17 -3.31
C TYR A 73 9.29 -2.12 -4.75
N VAL A 74 10.58 -2.41 -4.93
CA VAL A 74 11.23 -2.45 -6.24
C VAL A 74 11.84 -3.83 -6.45
N LYS A 75 11.50 -4.44 -7.58
CA LYS A 75 12.08 -5.72 -7.99
C LYS A 75 13.53 -5.51 -8.43
N LEU A 76 14.44 -6.23 -7.79
CA LEU A 76 15.86 -6.25 -8.12
C LEU A 76 16.17 -7.36 -9.15
N ALA A 77 17.40 -7.37 -9.65
CA ALA A 77 17.88 -8.50 -10.46
C ALA A 77 17.83 -9.81 -9.65
N GLY A 78 17.40 -10.91 -10.27
CA GLY A 78 17.38 -12.23 -9.63
C GLY A 78 16.21 -12.51 -8.69
N SER A 79 15.06 -11.86 -8.91
CA SER A 79 13.80 -12.07 -8.16
C SER A 79 13.77 -11.57 -6.72
N ALA A 80 14.82 -10.90 -6.25
CA ALA A 80 14.82 -10.22 -4.96
C ALA A 80 14.00 -8.92 -5.01
N TRP A 81 13.54 -8.46 -3.84
CA TRP A 81 12.80 -7.21 -3.67
C TRP A 81 13.47 -6.32 -2.63
N ALA A 82 13.46 -5.00 -2.87
CA ALA A 82 13.86 -3.99 -1.90
C ALA A 82 12.64 -3.13 -1.52
N SER A 83 12.55 -2.74 -0.26
CA SER A 83 11.54 -1.79 0.22
C SER A 83 12.15 -0.42 0.49
N TYR A 84 11.36 0.60 0.25
CA TYR A 84 11.71 1.99 0.47
C TYR A 84 10.54 2.71 1.10
N ARG A 85 10.83 3.70 1.93
CA ARG A 85 9.83 4.64 2.44
C ARG A 85 10.03 5.99 1.78
N PRO A 86 8.98 6.65 1.30
CA PRO A 86 9.08 8.04 0.87
C PRO A 86 9.53 8.88 2.07
N PRO A 87 10.28 9.96 1.85
CA PRO A 87 10.66 10.85 2.94
C PRO A 87 9.38 11.36 3.60
N HIS A 88 9.18 11.02 4.87
CA HIS A 88 8.07 11.57 5.65
C HIS A 88 8.13 13.08 5.52
N ARG A 89 7.15 13.69 4.83
CA ARG A 89 6.96 15.13 4.94
C ARG A 89 6.71 15.38 6.41
N LEU A 90 7.69 15.95 7.09
CA LEU A 90 7.46 16.62 8.36
C LEU A 90 6.30 17.58 8.11
N THR A 91 5.11 17.21 8.54
CA THR A 91 3.95 18.08 8.57
C THR A 91 4.43 19.29 9.34
N ARG A 92 4.56 20.44 8.67
CA ARG A 92 4.87 21.68 9.36
C ARG A 92 3.84 21.80 10.46
N LEU A 93 4.30 21.70 11.72
CA LEU A 93 3.54 22.16 12.86
C LEU A 93 3.07 23.56 12.49
N SER A 94 1.78 23.69 12.21
CA SER A 94 1.12 24.97 12.07
C SER A 94 1.34 25.70 13.38
N THR A 95 2.34 26.56 13.39
CA THR A 95 2.56 27.53 14.46
C THR A 95 1.32 28.40 14.42
N VAL A 96 0.38 28.14 15.33
CA VAL A 96 -0.72 29.08 15.59
C VAL A 96 -0.04 30.34 16.12
N PRO A 97 -0.13 31.50 15.45
CA PRO A 97 0.32 32.74 16.04
C PRO A 97 -0.66 33.04 17.18
N GLY A 98 -0.16 32.98 18.41
CA GLY A 98 -0.90 33.43 19.58
C GLY A 98 -1.36 34.87 19.39
N ARG A 99 -2.63 35.11 19.71
CA ARG A 99 -3.14 36.41 20.14
C ARG A 99 -3.88 36.22 21.44
#